data_AF-A0A563ESL5-F1
#
_entry.id   AF-A0A563ESL5-F1
#
_cell.length_a   1.000
_cell.length_b   1.000
_cell.length_c   1.000
_cell.angle_alpha   90.00
_cell.angle_beta   90.00
_cell.angle_gamma   90.00
#
_symmetry.space_group_name_H-M   'P 1'
#
loop_
_entity.id
_entity.type
_entity.pdbx_description
1 polymer ?
#
loop_
_entity_poly.entity_id
_entity_poly.type
_entity_poly.pdbx_seq_one_letter_code
_entity_poly.pdbx_strand_id
1 'polypeptide(L)'
;MLGGSLSGSGSRLAVYDPAGREVMGSSQDITAIYAIDSPLPGGGNAVVDFVAPKAGRYVVGVEAGEGAYEARIEAFRPGTETTPRGTVQTIFLDFDGARVNTRIYDPSGGLRDLSPLSRFLANWGLTARDENAVIDAVVATVRENIEKDMAAKGTNPRFAVRVLNSRDHSDPWGQPNVSRVVVGGTTLESGIQTIGIAESIDAGNFGKEETALVLLDEISSPAGVPWSLNTYLKPQSDRIGFIGRAVGNIVSHEAGHMAGNWHQDPRSDVHGIMDPGGNPDRMFGVGPDGVGGTADDPDVDFTEDAFSPGEGFSGVEDTVNRTAWAYVRGTG
;
A
#
# COMPACT_ATOMS: atom_id res chain seq x y z
N MET A 1 -14.86 -10.86 1.04
CA MET A 1 -13.83 -10.94 -0.01
C MET A 1 -14.04 -12.20 -0.83
N LEU A 2 -13.82 -12.12 -2.13
CA LEU A 2 -13.80 -13.21 -3.10
C LEU A 2 -12.36 -13.44 -3.56
N GLY A 3 -11.95 -14.69 -3.75
CA GLY A 3 -10.74 -15.06 -4.49
C GLY A 3 -11.07 -16.12 -5.53
N GLY A 4 -10.33 -16.15 -6.63
CA GLY A 4 -10.55 -17.12 -7.69
C GLY A 4 -9.28 -17.46 -8.46
N SER A 5 -9.17 -18.71 -8.89
CA SER A 5 -8.14 -19.18 -9.82
C SER A 5 -8.74 -20.02 -10.94
N LEU A 6 -8.09 -20.00 -12.10
CA LEU A 6 -8.55 -20.63 -13.34
C LEU A 6 -7.44 -21.50 -13.92
N SER A 7 -7.78 -22.69 -14.39
CA SER A 7 -6.87 -23.57 -15.16
C SER A 7 -7.60 -24.29 -16.30
N GLY A 8 -6.83 -24.93 -17.18
CA GLY A 8 -7.35 -25.62 -18.36
C GLY A 8 -7.41 -24.71 -19.58
N SER A 9 -8.53 -24.76 -20.32
CA SER A 9 -8.65 -24.04 -21.61
C SER A 9 -9.00 -22.56 -21.50
N GLY A 10 -9.61 -22.11 -20.40
CA GLY A 10 -9.87 -20.69 -20.15
C GLY A 10 -8.60 -19.96 -19.76
N SER A 11 -8.37 -18.75 -20.30
CA SER A 11 -7.17 -17.97 -20.05
C SER A 11 -7.41 -16.64 -19.32
N ARG A 12 -8.67 -16.27 -19.10
CA ARG A 12 -9.04 -15.05 -18.37
C ARG A 12 -10.13 -15.32 -17.33
N LEU A 13 -9.95 -14.74 -16.15
CA LEU A 13 -10.92 -14.75 -15.07
C LEU A 13 -11.31 -13.31 -14.74
N ALA A 14 -12.60 -13.03 -14.57
CA ALA A 14 -13.10 -11.70 -14.26
C ALA A 14 -14.24 -11.73 -13.24
N VAL A 15 -14.34 -10.66 -12.45
CA VAL A 15 -15.39 -10.41 -11.47
C VAL A 15 -16.20 -9.21 -11.93
N TYR A 16 -17.52 -9.35 -11.89
CA TYR A 16 -18.49 -8.31 -12.23
C TYR A 16 -19.35 -7.97 -11.03
N ASP A 17 -19.58 -6.67 -10.83
CA ASP A 17 -20.47 -6.16 -9.79
C ASP A 17 -21.96 -6.40 -10.12
N PRO A 18 -22.90 -6.11 -9.19
CA PRO A 18 -24.32 -6.31 -9.44
C PRO A 18 -24.90 -5.47 -10.59
N ALA A 19 -24.21 -4.42 -11.03
CA ALA A 19 -24.58 -3.62 -12.19
C ALA A 19 -24.00 -4.18 -13.50
N GLY A 20 -23.19 -5.24 -13.44
CA GLY A 20 -22.52 -5.85 -14.58
C GLY A 20 -21.24 -5.12 -15.00
N ARG A 21 -20.72 -4.20 -14.19
CA ARG A 21 -19.42 -3.56 -14.43
C ARG A 21 -18.31 -4.53 -14.02
N GLU A 22 -17.29 -4.65 -14.84
CA GLU A 22 -16.09 -5.40 -14.48
C GLU A 22 -15.35 -4.67 -13.36
N VAL A 23 -15.14 -5.34 -12.24
CA VAL A 23 -14.40 -4.80 -11.10
C VAL A 23 -12.99 -5.33 -11.03
N MET A 24 -12.72 -6.57 -11.43
CA MET A 24 -11.35 -7.04 -11.63
C MET A 24 -11.32 -8.12 -12.69
N GLY A 25 -10.37 -8.04 -13.63
CA GLY A 25 -10.09 -9.06 -14.62
C GLY A 25 -8.59 -9.32 -14.73
N SER A 26 -8.22 -10.59 -14.92
CA SER A 26 -6.83 -11.04 -15.00
C SER A 26 -6.66 -12.16 -16.01
N SER A 27 -5.51 -12.22 -16.66
CA SER A 27 -5.09 -13.30 -17.56
C SER A 27 -3.74 -13.91 -17.15
N GLN A 28 -3.42 -13.85 -15.86
CA GLN A 28 -2.15 -14.32 -15.31
C GLN A 28 -2.29 -14.87 -13.90
N ASP A 29 -1.36 -15.74 -13.51
CA ASP A 29 -1.15 -16.14 -12.12
C ASP A 29 -0.03 -15.29 -11.50
N ILE A 30 -0.39 -14.50 -10.49
CA ILE A 30 0.55 -13.68 -9.74
C ILE A 30 0.62 -14.05 -8.26
N THR A 31 0.12 -15.23 -7.87
CA THR A 31 0.01 -15.62 -6.45
C THR A 31 1.32 -15.66 -5.67
N ALA A 32 2.46 -15.60 -6.36
CA ALA A 32 3.78 -15.48 -5.74
C ALA A 32 3.97 -14.21 -4.90
N ILE A 33 3.15 -13.16 -5.11
CA ILE A 33 3.20 -11.92 -4.32
C ILE A 33 2.07 -11.79 -3.30
N TYR A 34 1.26 -12.83 -3.11
CA TYR A 34 0.28 -12.86 -2.02
C TYR A 34 0.97 -13.12 -0.68
N ALA A 35 0.37 -12.64 0.40
CA ALA A 35 0.81 -12.97 1.75
C ALA A 35 0.89 -14.49 1.93
N ILE A 36 1.88 -14.95 2.70
CA ILE A 36 2.09 -16.39 2.95
C ILE A 36 0.89 -17.07 3.61
N ASP A 37 0.12 -16.31 4.39
CA ASP A 37 -1.09 -16.76 5.08
C ASP A 37 -2.38 -16.56 4.27
N SER A 38 -2.27 -16.10 3.02
CA SER A 38 -3.42 -15.89 2.15
C SER A 38 -4.14 -17.22 1.87
N PRO A 39 -5.45 -17.32 2.15
CA PRO A 39 -6.24 -18.51 1.84
C PRO A 39 -6.77 -18.48 0.40
N LEU A 40 -6.46 -17.43 -0.37
CA LEU A 40 -7.05 -17.24 -1.69
C LEU A 40 -6.61 -18.35 -2.65
N PRO A 41 -7.51 -18.80 -3.54
CA PRO A 41 -7.14 -19.71 -4.61
C PRO A 41 -6.01 -19.11 -5.45
N GLY A 42 -5.02 -19.95 -5.78
CA GLY A 42 -3.90 -19.57 -6.65
C GLY A 42 -3.56 -20.64 -7.68
N GLY A 43 -2.55 -20.35 -8.51
CA GLY A 43 -2.11 -21.26 -9.56
C GLY A 43 -2.88 -21.12 -10.88
N GLY A 44 -2.39 -21.81 -11.90
CA GLY A 44 -3.08 -21.98 -13.18
C GLY A 44 -2.77 -20.87 -14.19
N ASN A 45 -3.80 -20.45 -14.93
CA ASN A 45 -3.71 -19.48 -16.02
C ASN A 45 -4.03 -18.05 -15.55
N ALA A 46 -4.98 -17.89 -14.63
CA ALA A 46 -5.46 -16.58 -14.19
C ALA A 46 -5.94 -16.59 -12.74
N VAL A 47 -5.70 -15.50 -12.01
CA VAL A 47 -6.18 -15.28 -10.63
C VAL A 47 -6.86 -13.93 -10.47
N VAL A 48 -7.87 -13.85 -9.60
CA VAL A 48 -8.54 -12.59 -9.24
C VAL A 48 -8.84 -12.56 -7.75
N ASP A 49 -8.88 -11.36 -7.20
CA ASP A 49 -9.30 -11.10 -5.83
C ASP A 49 -10.17 -9.85 -5.75
N PHE A 50 -11.22 -9.88 -4.95
CA PHE A 50 -12.15 -8.75 -4.91
C PHE A 50 -12.82 -8.60 -3.55
N VAL A 51 -12.78 -7.37 -3.02
CA VAL A 51 -13.48 -7.01 -1.79
C VAL A 51 -14.81 -6.38 -2.14
N ALA A 52 -15.89 -7.16 -2.02
CA ALA A 52 -17.24 -6.67 -2.25
C ALA A 52 -17.61 -5.52 -1.27
N PRO A 53 -17.88 -4.29 -1.76
CA PRO A 53 -18.20 -3.13 -0.90
C PRO A 53 -19.56 -3.27 -0.21
N LYS A 54 -20.45 -4.08 -0.77
CA LYS A 54 -21.81 -4.30 -0.25
C LYS A 54 -22.31 -5.68 -0.62
N ALA A 55 -23.30 -6.14 0.13
CA ALA A 55 -24.03 -7.36 -0.18
C ALA A 55 -24.70 -7.24 -1.57
N GLY A 56 -24.69 -8.33 -2.32
CA GLY A 56 -25.25 -8.36 -3.66
C GLY A 56 -24.88 -9.64 -4.40
N ARG A 57 -25.41 -9.78 -5.61
CA ARG A 57 -24.98 -10.82 -6.54
C ARG A 57 -23.83 -10.27 -7.38
N TYR A 58 -22.68 -10.89 -7.25
CA TYR A 58 -21.52 -10.69 -8.11
C TYR A 58 -21.44 -11.88 -9.07
N VAL A 59 -20.86 -11.66 -10.25
CA VAL A 59 -20.70 -12.69 -11.27
C VAL A 59 -19.23 -12.92 -11.51
N VAL A 60 -18.82 -14.19 -11.63
CA VAL A 60 -17.48 -14.55 -12.07
C VAL A 60 -17.58 -15.05 -13.52
N GLY A 61 -16.81 -14.43 -14.42
CA GLY A 61 -16.68 -14.81 -15.82
C GLY A 61 -15.40 -15.58 -16.07
N VAL A 62 -15.51 -16.71 -16.77
CA VAL A 62 -14.37 -17.44 -17.35
C VAL A 62 -14.39 -17.15 -18.84
N GLU A 63 -13.28 -16.64 -19.35
CA GLU A 63 -13.19 -16.07 -20.69
C GLU A 63 -11.94 -16.54 -21.44
N ALA A 64 -11.93 -16.22 -22.74
CA ALA A 64 -10.82 -16.45 -23.66
C ALA A 64 -10.34 -17.92 -23.62
N GLY A 65 -11.05 -18.81 -24.30
CA GLY A 65 -10.73 -20.22 -24.37
C GLY A 65 -11.84 -21.07 -24.97
N GLU A 66 -11.50 -22.24 -25.50
CA GLU A 66 -12.45 -23.26 -25.94
C GLU A 66 -12.09 -24.61 -25.32
N GLY A 67 -13.02 -25.21 -24.55
CA GLY A 67 -12.85 -26.55 -23.99
C GLY A 67 -13.18 -26.64 -22.49
N ALA A 68 -12.68 -27.70 -21.86
CA ALA A 68 -12.84 -27.91 -20.44
C ALA A 68 -11.95 -26.93 -19.64
N TYR A 69 -12.47 -26.40 -18.55
CA TYR A 69 -11.75 -25.55 -17.61
C TYR A 69 -12.11 -25.94 -16.18
N GLU A 70 -11.26 -25.56 -15.25
CA GLU A 70 -11.54 -25.63 -13.81
C GLU A 70 -11.39 -24.24 -13.22
N ALA A 71 -12.43 -23.75 -12.54
CA ALA A 71 -12.40 -22.49 -11.81
C ALA A 71 -12.65 -22.77 -10.32
N ARG A 72 -11.70 -22.42 -9.46
CA ARG A 72 -11.84 -22.50 -8.01
C ARG A 72 -12.17 -21.13 -7.48
N ILE A 73 -13.33 -20.99 -6.84
CA ILE A 73 -13.85 -19.73 -6.32
C ILE A 73 -14.14 -19.87 -4.83
N GLU A 74 -13.57 -19.00 -4.01
CA GLU A 74 -13.76 -19.00 -2.57
C GLU A 74 -14.09 -17.62 -2.04
N ALA A 75 -14.81 -17.56 -0.92
CA ALA A 75 -15.22 -16.32 -0.29
C ALA A 75 -14.91 -16.34 1.20
N PHE A 76 -14.30 -15.25 1.67
CA PHE A 76 -13.78 -15.09 3.01
C PHE A 76 -14.27 -13.80 3.66
N ARG A 77 -14.25 -13.78 4.99
CA ARG A 77 -14.35 -12.54 5.77
C ARG A 77 -12.96 -11.89 5.81
N PRO A 78 -12.80 -10.63 5.34
CA PRO A 78 -11.50 -9.99 5.29
C PRO A 78 -11.02 -9.52 6.68
N GLY A 79 -9.72 -9.29 6.76
CA GLY A 79 -9.04 -8.60 7.83
C GLY A 79 -9.09 -9.35 9.16
N THR A 80 -9.35 -8.59 10.22
CA THR A 80 -9.50 -9.15 11.57
C THR A 80 -10.94 -9.50 11.95
N GLU A 81 -11.89 -9.52 11.00
CA GLU A 81 -13.32 -9.71 11.31
C GLU A 81 -13.60 -10.99 12.13
N THR A 82 -12.91 -12.09 11.82
CA THR A 82 -13.07 -13.40 12.49
C THR A 82 -12.23 -13.57 13.75
N THR A 83 -11.41 -12.59 14.10
CA THR A 83 -10.59 -12.61 15.32
C THR A 83 -11.43 -12.28 16.56
N PRO A 84 -10.90 -12.50 17.79
CA PRO A 84 -11.64 -12.21 19.02
C PRO A 84 -12.25 -10.81 19.06
N ARG A 85 -13.39 -10.70 19.72
CA ARG A 85 -14.12 -9.42 19.82
C ARG A 85 -13.24 -8.30 20.35
N GLY A 86 -13.18 -7.21 19.60
CA GLY A 86 -12.46 -6.00 19.99
C GLY A 86 -10.99 -5.96 19.57
N THR A 87 -10.46 -7.00 18.93
CA THR A 87 -9.14 -6.97 18.28
C THR A 87 -9.06 -5.82 17.27
N VAL A 88 -7.93 -5.12 17.26
CA VAL A 88 -7.61 -4.03 16.33
C VAL A 88 -6.15 -4.20 15.91
N GLN A 89 -5.91 -4.32 14.61
CA GLN A 89 -4.56 -4.40 14.05
C GLN A 89 -3.82 -3.07 14.20
N THR A 90 -2.51 -3.19 14.34
CA THR A 90 -1.61 -2.04 14.47
C THR A 90 -0.72 -1.94 13.24
N ILE A 91 -0.57 -0.74 12.71
CA ILE A 91 0.51 -0.36 11.80
C ILE A 91 1.53 0.41 12.65
N PHE A 92 2.75 -0.12 12.75
CA PHE A 92 3.84 0.52 13.47
C PHE A 92 4.81 1.19 12.50
N LEU A 93 5.02 2.50 12.67
CA LEU A 93 5.96 3.28 11.87
C LEU A 93 7.30 3.34 12.61
N ASP A 94 8.32 2.69 12.05
CA ASP A 94 9.64 2.56 12.65
C ASP A 94 10.62 3.55 12.02
N PHE A 95 10.94 4.63 12.75
CA PHE A 95 11.86 5.69 12.32
C PHE A 95 13.29 5.50 12.84
N ASP A 96 13.50 4.51 13.72
CA ASP A 96 14.75 4.33 14.47
C ASP A 96 15.78 3.51 13.68
N GLY A 97 15.39 3.05 12.49
CA GLY A 97 16.12 2.05 11.73
C GLY A 97 15.86 0.66 12.27
N ALA A 98 16.08 -0.36 11.44
CA ALA A 98 15.72 -1.72 11.80
C ALA A 98 16.69 -2.73 11.23
N ARG A 99 16.83 -3.88 11.91
CA ARG A 99 17.42 -5.07 11.32
C ARG A 99 16.32 -5.90 10.67
N VAL A 100 16.35 -6.00 9.34
CA VAL A 100 15.32 -6.65 8.52
C VAL A 100 15.92 -7.79 7.73
N ASN A 101 15.22 -8.92 7.62
CA ASN A 101 15.59 -9.98 6.68
C ASN A 101 14.97 -9.69 5.32
N THR A 102 15.72 -9.12 4.38
CA THR A 102 15.21 -8.74 3.06
C THR A 102 14.93 -9.93 2.14
N ARG A 103 15.17 -11.17 2.62
CA ARG A 103 14.76 -12.40 1.91
C ARG A 103 13.25 -12.49 1.69
N ILE A 104 12.45 -11.77 2.48
CA ILE A 104 11.00 -11.68 2.32
C ILE A 104 10.60 -10.96 1.03
N TYR A 105 11.44 -10.05 0.50
CA TYR A 105 11.16 -9.33 -0.74
C TYR A 105 11.88 -9.94 -1.96
N ASP A 106 13.11 -10.42 -1.76
CA ASP A 106 13.94 -11.02 -2.81
C ASP A 106 14.61 -12.29 -2.25
N PRO A 107 14.42 -13.48 -2.85
CA PRO A 107 15.03 -14.72 -2.39
C PRO A 107 16.56 -14.70 -2.24
N SER A 108 17.25 -13.78 -2.91
CA SER A 108 18.70 -13.55 -2.82
C SER A 108 19.13 -12.64 -1.66
N GLY A 109 18.17 -12.02 -0.98
CA GLY A 109 18.35 -11.13 0.16
C GLY A 109 18.83 -11.83 1.44
N GLY A 110 18.87 -11.07 2.54
CA GLY A 110 19.34 -11.56 3.84
C GLY A 110 19.16 -10.54 4.96
N LEU A 111 19.78 -10.79 6.12
CA LEU A 111 19.73 -9.84 7.24
C LEU A 111 20.51 -8.56 6.90
N ARG A 112 19.83 -7.42 6.94
CA ARG A 112 20.36 -6.07 6.69
C ARG A 112 20.06 -5.16 7.86
N ASP A 113 21.00 -4.27 8.17
CA ASP A 113 20.80 -3.18 9.13
C ASP A 113 20.49 -1.91 8.35
N LEU A 114 19.34 -1.30 8.63
CA LEU A 114 18.86 -0.10 7.95
C LEU A 114 19.07 1.13 8.84
N SER A 115 19.54 2.22 8.24
CA SER A 115 19.76 3.48 8.94
C SER A 115 18.45 4.16 9.38
N PRO A 116 18.40 4.88 10.52
CA PRO A 116 17.23 5.66 10.95
C PRO A 116 16.93 6.85 10.04
N LEU A 117 15.71 7.39 10.14
CA LEU A 117 15.28 8.65 9.50
C LEU A 117 16.25 9.80 9.76
N SER A 118 16.77 9.94 10.99
CA SER A 118 17.73 10.98 11.39
C SER A 118 18.94 11.10 10.47
N ARG A 119 19.36 10.00 9.81
CA ARG A 119 20.53 9.98 8.92
C ARG A 119 20.30 10.74 7.62
N PHE A 120 19.05 11.00 7.25
CA PHE A 120 18.68 11.60 5.96
C PHE A 120 18.28 13.08 6.08
N LEU A 121 18.03 13.58 7.30
CA LEU A 121 17.57 14.96 7.53
C LEU A 121 18.47 16.02 6.88
N ALA A 122 19.80 15.86 7.01
CA ALA A 122 20.77 16.80 6.45
C ALA A 122 20.69 16.89 4.92
N ASN A 123 20.29 15.82 4.24
CA ASN A 123 20.16 15.80 2.79
C ASN A 123 18.98 16.66 2.31
N TRP A 124 17.98 16.88 3.18
CA TRP A 124 16.91 17.84 2.95
C TRP A 124 17.22 19.23 3.51
N GLY A 125 18.43 19.46 4.03
CA GLY A 125 18.80 20.72 4.69
C GLY A 125 18.16 20.91 6.07
N LEU A 126 17.70 19.83 6.69
CA LEU A 126 17.17 19.81 8.05
C LEU A 126 18.26 19.38 9.05
N THR A 127 18.00 19.64 10.34
CA THR A 127 18.89 19.28 11.44
C THR A 127 18.22 18.27 12.37
N ALA A 128 18.98 17.70 13.31
CA ALA A 128 18.43 16.81 14.33
C ALA A 128 17.32 17.46 15.20
N ARG A 129 17.22 18.80 15.23
CA ARG A 129 16.13 19.49 15.95
C ARG A 129 14.80 19.38 15.24
N ASP A 130 14.83 19.13 13.93
CA ASP A 130 13.64 19.07 13.07
C ASP A 130 13.05 17.66 13.00
N GLU A 131 13.78 16.64 13.48
CA GLU A 131 13.40 15.22 13.40
C GLU A 131 11.98 14.97 13.93
N ASN A 132 11.67 15.47 15.13
CA ASN A 132 10.36 15.28 15.73
C ASN A 132 9.23 15.88 14.87
N ALA A 133 9.47 17.05 14.27
CA ALA A 133 8.47 17.71 13.44
C ALA A 133 8.25 16.97 12.11
N VAL A 134 9.30 16.37 11.54
CA VAL A 134 9.17 15.49 10.37
C VAL A 134 8.37 14.24 10.74
N ILE A 135 8.69 13.58 11.86
CA ILE A 135 7.95 12.40 12.35
C ILE A 135 6.47 12.74 12.57
N ASP A 136 6.17 13.90 13.19
CA ASP A 136 4.79 14.36 13.38
C ASP A 136 4.06 14.51 12.05
N ALA A 137 4.70 15.12 11.06
CA ALA A 137 4.10 15.34 9.75
C ALA A 137 3.88 14.03 8.97
N VAL A 138 4.81 13.07 9.05
CA VAL A 138 4.63 11.72 8.47
C VAL A 138 3.47 11.01 9.15
N VAL A 139 3.46 10.94 10.49
CA VAL A 139 2.40 10.27 11.25
C VAL A 139 1.04 10.93 11.00
N ALA A 140 0.99 12.26 10.92
CA ALA A 140 -0.25 12.99 10.65
C ALA A 140 -0.83 12.63 9.28
N THR A 141 0.03 12.53 8.26
CA THR A 141 -0.36 12.15 6.89
C THR A 141 -0.84 10.69 6.85
N VAL A 142 -0.09 9.75 7.43
CA VAL A 142 -0.49 8.33 7.48
C VAL A 142 -1.83 8.14 8.21
N ARG A 143 -2.04 8.85 9.32
CA ARG A 143 -3.31 8.80 10.05
C ARG A 143 -4.44 9.45 9.29
N GLU A 144 -4.17 10.48 8.51
CA GLU A 144 -5.16 11.10 7.66
C GLU A 144 -5.59 10.08 6.57
N ASN A 145 -4.66 9.63 5.73
CA ASN A 145 -4.88 8.64 4.66
C ASN A 145 -5.53 7.32 5.12
N ILE A 146 -5.02 6.71 6.20
CA ILE A 146 -5.44 5.36 6.61
C ILE A 146 -6.53 5.39 7.69
N GLU A 147 -6.43 6.25 8.71
CA GLU A 147 -7.35 6.21 9.84
C GLU A 147 -8.59 7.10 9.59
N LYS A 148 -8.39 8.36 9.20
CA LYS A 148 -9.49 9.32 9.07
C LYS A 148 -10.28 9.10 7.79
N ASP A 149 -9.56 8.97 6.68
CA ASP A 149 -10.15 8.85 5.36
C ASP A 149 -10.93 7.56 5.20
N MET A 150 -10.38 6.42 5.64
CA MET A 150 -11.10 5.15 5.57
C MET A 150 -12.32 5.14 6.47
N ALA A 151 -12.27 5.81 7.64
CA ALA A 151 -13.43 5.96 8.50
C ALA A 151 -14.52 6.86 7.88
N ALA A 152 -14.12 7.86 7.07
CA ALA A 152 -15.03 8.83 6.47
C ALA A 152 -15.59 8.38 5.11
N LYS A 153 -14.75 7.79 4.26
CA LYS A 153 -15.00 7.44 2.86
C LYS A 153 -15.31 5.94 2.67
N GLY A 154 -14.77 5.09 3.54
CA GLY A 154 -14.92 3.64 3.44
C GLY A 154 -16.32 3.13 3.77
N THR A 155 -16.66 1.94 3.25
CA THR A 155 -18.00 1.34 3.44
C THR A 155 -18.11 0.42 4.64
N ASN A 156 -17.00 0.15 5.34
CA ASN A 156 -16.97 -0.75 6.49
C ASN A 156 -17.38 -0.05 7.79
N PRO A 157 -18.56 -0.32 8.38
CA PRO A 157 -19.02 0.33 9.60
C PRO A 157 -18.24 -0.08 10.85
N ARG A 158 -17.38 -1.10 10.75
CA ARG A 158 -16.53 -1.60 11.84
C ARG A 158 -15.05 -1.35 11.56
N PHE A 159 -14.74 -0.42 10.67
CA PHE A 159 -13.38 0.00 10.40
C PHE A 159 -12.67 0.35 11.72
N ALA A 160 -11.49 -0.24 11.91
CA ALA A 160 -10.64 0.06 13.05
C ALA A 160 -9.20 -0.37 12.77
N VAL A 161 -8.30 0.61 12.88
CA VAL A 161 -6.85 0.43 12.81
C VAL A 161 -6.21 1.27 13.90
N ARG A 162 -5.01 0.87 14.33
CA ARG A 162 -4.18 1.66 15.23
C ARG A 162 -2.88 2.02 14.52
N VAL A 163 -2.53 3.30 14.51
CA VAL A 163 -1.22 3.76 14.02
C VAL A 163 -0.35 4.12 15.21
N LEU A 164 0.79 3.43 15.37
CA LEU A 164 1.81 3.70 16.38
C LEU A 164 3.12 4.10 15.70
N ASN A 165 4.05 4.70 16.44
CA ASN A 165 5.36 5.10 15.93
C ASN A 165 6.47 4.91 16.97
N SER A 166 7.71 4.70 16.51
CA SER A 166 8.88 4.43 17.36
C SER A 166 9.29 5.57 18.29
N ARG A 167 8.99 6.83 17.92
CA ARG A 167 9.29 7.99 18.76
C ARG A 167 8.44 8.01 20.04
N ASP A 168 7.15 7.74 19.91
CA ASP A 168 6.18 7.90 21.00
C ASP A 168 5.83 6.59 21.71
N HIS A 169 6.17 5.44 21.12
CA HIS A 169 5.77 4.14 21.60
C HIS A 169 6.93 3.14 21.57
N SER A 170 6.95 2.21 22.53
CA SER A 170 7.85 1.06 22.46
C SER A 170 7.54 0.20 21.24
N ASP A 171 8.58 -0.31 20.57
CA ASP A 171 8.44 -1.20 19.41
C ASP A 171 7.57 -2.44 19.73
N PRO A 172 6.38 -2.57 19.12
CA PRO A 172 5.50 -3.71 19.29
C PRO A 172 5.74 -4.80 18.24
N TRP A 173 6.69 -4.62 17.31
CA TRP A 173 6.93 -5.55 16.22
C TRP A 173 7.24 -6.98 16.71
N GLY A 174 6.72 -7.97 16.00
CA GLY A 174 6.75 -9.38 16.38
C GLY A 174 5.64 -9.80 17.35
N GLN A 175 4.77 -8.87 17.77
CA GLN A 175 3.50 -9.21 18.43
C GLN A 175 2.41 -9.50 17.40
N PRO A 176 1.38 -10.30 17.76
CA PRO A 176 0.30 -10.62 16.85
C PRO A 176 -0.49 -9.38 16.38
N ASN A 177 -0.90 -9.36 15.11
CA ASN A 177 -1.62 -8.25 14.47
C ASN A 177 -0.88 -6.90 14.48
N VAL A 178 0.43 -6.94 14.29
CA VAL A 178 1.27 -5.75 14.12
C VAL A 178 1.99 -5.84 12.79
N SER A 179 1.61 -5.01 11.82
CA SER A 179 2.40 -4.77 10.61
C SER A 179 3.38 -3.62 10.88
N ARG A 180 4.55 -3.62 10.24
CA ARG A 180 5.56 -2.56 10.43
C ARG A 180 5.98 -1.95 9.11
N VAL A 181 6.09 -0.63 9.09
CA VAL A 181 6.74 0.11 8.00
C VAL A 181 8.03 0.71 8.55
N VAL A 182 9.18 0.30 8.02
CA VAL A 182 10.48 0.89 8.36
C VAL A 182 10.70 2.11 7.48
N VAL A 183 10.81 3.28 8.08
CA VAL A 183 11.02 4.56 7.40
C VAL A 183 12.45 5.00 7.63
N GLY A 184 13.31 4.65 6.67
CA GLY A 184 14.75 4.74 6.83
C GLY A 184 15.46 3.80 5.87
N GLY A 185 16.78 3.75 6.00
CA GLY A 185 17.63 2.91 5.18
C GLY A 185 17.83 3.42 3.74
N THR A 186 18.63 2.68 2.99
CA THR A 186 18.95 2.98 1.59
C THR A 186 18.73 1.76 0.70
N THR A 187 18.59 1.99 -0.60
CA THR A 187 18.57 0.92 -1.62
C THR A 187 19.80 0.01 -1.55
N LEU A 188 20.95 0.57 -1.16
CA LEU A 188 22.20 -0.17 -0.98
C LEU A 188 22.24 -1.00 0.31
N GLU A 189 21.75 -0.44 1.42
CA GLU A 189 21.68 -1.15 2.70
C GLU A 189 20.70 -2.32 2.64
N SER A 190 19.52 -2.12 2.05
CA SER A 190 18.49 -3.16 1.90
C SER A 190 18.85 -4.18 0.80
N GLY A 191 19.54 -3.72 -0.25
CA GLY A 191 19.73 -4.47 -1.48
C GLY A 191 18.52 -4.46 -2.42
N ILE A 192 17.50 -3.64 -2.13
CA ILE A 192 16.29 -3.50 -2.94
C ILE A 192 16.35 -2.16 -3.68
N GLN A 193 16.19 -2.19 -5.01
CA GLN A 193 16.33 -1.01 -5.88
C GLN A 193 14.98 -0.32 -6.13
N THR A 194 14.37 0.19 -5.06
CA THR A 194 13.08 0.91 -5.07
C THR A 194 13.02 1.88 -3.89
N ILE A 195 12.14 2.87 -3.94
CA ILE A 195 11.87 3.78 -2.82
C ILE A 195 11.01 3.09 -1.76
N GLY A 196 10.01 2.32 -2.19
CA GLY A 196 9.07 1.64 -1.31
C GLY A 196 8.82 0.21 -1.75
N ILE A 197 8.66 -0.69 -0.78
CA ILE A 197 8.25 -2.08 -1.02
C ILE A 197 7.52 -2.67 0.19
N ALA A 198 6.39 -3.30 -0.07
CA ALA A 198 5.68 -4.16 0.88
C ALA A 198 6.07 -5.63 0.69
N GLU A 199 5.94 -6.42 1.76
CA GLU A 199 6.22 -7.86 1.74
C GLU A 199 5.32 -8.61 0.76
N SER A 200 4.07 -8.17 0.63
CA SER A 200 3.10 -8.76 -0.26
C SER A 200 2.01 -7.76 -0.68
N ILE A 201 1.19 -8.16 -1.64
CA ILE A 201 -0.16 -7.61 -1.85
C ILE A 201 -1.13 -8.55 -1.14
N ASP A 202 -1.46 -8.20 0.10
CA ASP A 202 -2.29 -9.04 0.97
C ASP A 202 -3.76 -8.73 0.80
N ALA A 203 -4.31 -9.18 -0.34
CA ALA A 203 -5.72 -9.03 -0.63
C ALA A 203 -6.55 -9.66 0.49
N GLY A 204 -7.22 -8.82 1.28
CA GLY A 204 -7.99 -9.23 2.46
C GLY A 204 -7.24 -9.20 3.78
N ASN A 205 -5.96 -8.81 3.83
CA ASN A 205 -5.16 -8.60 5.03
C ASN A 205 -5.20 -9.83 5.97
N PHE A 206 -4.83 -10.98 5.40
CA PHE A 206 -4.73 -12.26 6.09
C PHE A 206 -3.40 -12.41 6.85
N GLY A 207 -2.29 -11.95 6.26
CA GLY A 207 -0.98 -11.74 6.86
C GLY A 207 -0.94 -10.44 7.66
N LYS A 208 -1.05 -10.53 8.97
CA LYS A 208 -1.23 -9.34 9.85
C LYS A 208 0.07 -8.87 10.50
N GLU A 209 1.17 -9.49 10.11
CA GLU A 209 2.50 -9.41 10.72
C GLU A 209 3.55 -9.23 9.63
N GLU A 210 3.27 -8.33 8.68
CA GLU A 210 4.09 -8.05 7.50
C GLU A 210 5.00 -6.84 7.71
N THR A 211 6.11 -6.83 6.97
CA THR A 211 7.03 -5.68 6.93
C THR A 211 6.98 -4.98 5.58
N ALA A 212 6.99 -3.65 5.60
CA ALA A 212 7.31 -2.82 4.45
C ALA A 212 8.51 -1.91 4.72
N LEU A 213 9.15 -1.44 3.65
CA LEU A 213 10.26 -0.50 3.69
C LEU A 213 9.90 0.78 2.92
N VAL A 214 10.31 1.93 3.46
CA VAL A 214 10.37 3.22 2.77
C VAL A 214 11.80 3.75 2.89
N LEU A 215 12.57 3.57 1.82
CA LEU A 215 14.00 3.88 1.71
C LEU A 215 14.20 5.35 1.31
N LEU A 216 15.12 6.02 1.98
CA LEU A 216 15.18 7.49 1.97
C LEU A 216 16.32 8.07 1.13
N ASP A 217 17.24 7.24 0.61
CA ASP A 217 18.40 7.70 -0.16
C ASP A 217 18.01 8.41 -1.45
N GLU A 218 17.12 7.84 -2.25
CA GLU A 218 16.75 8.42 -3.54
C GLU A 218 15.89 9.69 -3.37
N ILE A 219 14.90 9.66 -2.47
CA ILE A 219 14.02 10.80 -2.22
C ILE A 219 14.71 11.94 -1.46
N SER A 220 15.85 11.67 -0.83
CA SER A 220 16.72 12.69 -0.23
C SER A 220 17.93 13.06 -1.08
N SER A 221 18.10 12.47 -2.26
CA SER A 221 19.20 12.79 -3.16
C SER A 221 19.21 14.27 -3.59
N PRO A 222 20.33 14.81 -4.12
CA PRO A 222 20.37 16.18 -4.62
C PRO A 222 19.28 16.48 -5.66
N ALA A 223 18.85 17.75 -5.73
CA ALA A 223 17.88 18.21 -6.72
C ALA A 223 18.34 17.90 -8.16
N GLY A 224 17.38 17.55 -9.03
CA GLY A 224 17.60 17.37 -10.47
C GLY A 224 16.92 16.13 -11.06
N VAL A 225 16.68 15.11 -10.23
CA VAL A 225 15.90 13.92 -10.61
C VAL A 225 14.46 14.02 -10.09
N PRO A 226 13.44 13.55 -10.84
CA PRO A 226 12.04 13.72 -10.45
C PRO A 226 11.64 13.06 -9.14
N TRP A 227 12.31 11.98 -8.74
CA TRP A 227 12.04 11.27 -7.49
C TRP A 227 12.70 11.90 -6.26
N SER A 228 13.59 12.89 -6.44
CA SER A 228 14.16 13.63 -5.31
C SER A 228 13.20 14.72 -4.82
N LEU A 229 12.87 14.72 -3.52
CA LEU A 229 12.09 15.81 -2.92
C LEU A 229 12.81 17.17 -3.02
N ASN A 230 14.14 17.18 -3.07
CA ASN A 230 14.92 18.40 -3.23
C ASN A 230 14.70 19.08 -4.60
N THR A 231 14.18 18.35 -5.60
CA THR A 231 13.79 18.92 -6.89
C THR A 231 12.66 19.95 -6.74
N TYR A 232 11.73 19.69 -5.82
CA TYR A 232 10.52 20.50 -5.61
C TYR A 232 10.65 21.50 -4.47
N LEU A 233 11.64 21.36 -3.59
CA LEU A 233 11.86 22.27 -2.47
C LEU A 233 12.47 23.61 -2.93
N LYS A 234 11.79 24.72 -2.63
CA LYS A 234 12.23 26.11 -2.88
C LYS A 234 12.25 26.92 -1.58
N PRO A 235 12.77 28.18 -1.57
CA PRO A 235 12.80 29.00 -0.35
C PRO A 235 11.43 29.26 0.30
N GLN A 236 10.35 29.26 -0.48
CA GLN A 236 8.99 29.47 -0.01
C GLN A 236 8.28 28.20 0.51
N SER A 237 8.87 27.03 0.32
CA SER A 237 8.27 25.76 0.72
C SER A 237 8.11 25.65 2.24
N ASP A 238 6.95 25.16 2.71
CA ASP A 238 6.90 24.46 3.99
C ASP A 238 7.63 23.13 3.86
N ARG A 239 8.95 23.18 4.11
CA ARG A 239 9.85 22.04 3.90
C ARG A 239 9.47 20.83 4.74
N ILE A 240 9.14 21.04 6.02
CA ILE A 240 8.80 19.94 6.93
C ILE A 240 7.44 19.37 6.55
N GLY A 241 6.45 20.23 6.27
CA GLY A 241 5.13 19.81 5.83
C GLY A 241 5.19 18.99 4.54
N PHE A 242 5.94 19.44 3.53
CA PHE A 242 6.09 18.73 2.27
C PHE A 242 6.80 17.37 2.41
N ILE A 243 7.94 17.33 3.12
CA ILE A 243 8.68 16.07 3.33
C ILE A 243 7.80 15.07 4.11
N GLY A 244 7.14 15.54 5.17
CA GLY A 244 6.27 14.72 5.99
C GLY A 244 5.10 14.15 5.19
N ARG A 245 4.47 14.96 4.34
CA ARG A 245 3.40 14.52 3.44
C ARG A 245 3.91 13.49 2.44
N ALA A 246 4.96 13.80 1.70
CA ALA A 246 5.49 12.92 0.65
C ALA A 246 5.93 11.56 1.21
N VAL A 247 6.66 11.54 2.33
CA VAL A 247 7.04 10.29 3.01
C VAL A 247 5.80 9.58 3.58
N GLY A 248 4.84 10.31 4.14
CA GLY A 248 3.59 9.76 4.64
C GLY A 248 2.73 9.11 3.55
N ASN A 249 2.71 9.66 2.34
CA ASN A 249 2.03 9.09 1.19
C ASN A 249 2.69 7.78 0.74
N ILE A 250 4.03 7.75 0.66
CA ILE A 250 4.75 6.50 0.33
C ILE A 250 4.51 5.44 1.42
N VAL A 251 4.57 5.81 2.70
CA VAL A 251 4.24 4.88 3.81
C VAL A 251 2.81 4.35 3.67
N SER A 252 1.87 5.21 3.29
CA SER A 252 0.47 4.84 3.09
C SER A 252 0.31 3.91 1.89
N HIS A 253 1.05 4.15 0.81
CA HIS A 253 1.09 3.29 -0.38
C HIS A 253 1.53 1.86 -0.01
N GLU A 254 2.64 1.70 0.70
CA GLU A 254 3.12 0.38 1.11
C GLU A 254 2.19 -0.30 2.11
N ALA A 255 1.60 0.46 3.04
CA ALA A 255 0.54 -0.06 3.91
C ALA A 255 -0.71 -0.45 3.12
N GLY A 256 -0.99 0.23 2.01
CA GLY A 256 -2.03 -0.11 1.04
C GLY A 256 -1.81 -1.47 0.42
N HIS A 257 -0.58 -1.81 0.01
CA HIS A 257 -0.24 -3.15 -0.46
C HIS A 257 -0.44 -4.24 0.62
N MET A 258 -0.01 -4.00 1.86
CA MET A 258 -0.31 -4.90 3.00
C MET A 258 -1.81 -4.95 3.35
N ALA A 259 -2.61 -3.97 2.91
CA ALA A 259 -4.07 -4.01 2.98
C ALA A 259 -4.70 -4.67 1.74
N GLY A 260 -3.88 -5.01 0.75
CA GLY A 260 -4.23 -5.75 -0.45
C GLY A 260 -4.41 -4.93 -1.71
N ASN A 261 -4.15 -3.62 -1.68
CA ASN A 261 -4.35 -2.74 -2.83
C ASN A 261 -3.38 -3.06 -3.97
N TRP A 262 -3.92 -3.00 -5.18
CA TRP A 262 -3.15 -3.03 -6.42
C TRP A 262 -2.85 -1.62 -6.91
N HIS A 263 -1.92 -1.50 -7.85
CA HIS A 263 -1.69 -0.22 -8.48
C HIS A 263 -2.84 0.20 -9.39
N GLN A 264 -3.11 1.51 -9.39
CA GLN A 264 -4.06 2.18 -10.27
C GLN A 264 -3.38 2.67 -11.56
N ASP A 265 -4.15 3.05 -12.58
CA ASP A 265 -3.60 3.47 -13.88
C ASP A 265 -2.90 4.84 -13.76
N PRO A 266 -1.55 4.90 -13.86
CA PRO A 266 -0.82 6.16 -13.75
C PRO A 266 -1.11 7.16 -14.89
N ARG A 267 -1.87 6.74 -15.92
CA ARG A 267 -2.28 7.57 -17.05
C ARG A 267 -3.65 8.20 -16.85
N SER A 268 -4.37 7.81 -15.80
CA SER A 268 -5.64 8.42 -15.42
C SER A 268 -5.44 9.87 -14.97
N ASP A 269 -6.51 10.65 -15.07
CA ASP A 269 -6.61 11.99 -14.49
C ASP A 269 -6.99 11.92 -12.99
N VAL A 270 -7.34 10.74 -12.49
CA VAL A 270 -7.45 10.45 -11.07
C VAL A 270 -6.04 10.20 -10.54
N HIS A 271 -5.66 10.84 -9.44
CA HIS A 271 -4.34 10.68 -8.83
C HIS A 271 -4.55 10.10 -7.44
N GLY A 272 -4.14 8.84 -7.26
CA GLY A 272 -4.32 8.12 -6.02
C GLY A 272 -3.00 7.84 -5.32
N ILE A 273 -3.09 7.54 -4.01
CA ILE A 273 -1.98 6.97 -3.25
C ILE A 273 -1.46 5.69 -3.90
N MET A 274 -2.29 4.90 -4.59
CA MET A 274 -1.89 3.65 -5.23
C MET A 274 -1.49 3.83 -6.70
N ASP A 275 -1.24 5.04 -7.18
CA ASP A 275 -0.54 5.22 -8.44
C ASP A 275 0.89 4.66 -8.30
N PRO A 276 1.41 3.91 -9.29
CA PRO A 276 2.77 3.40 -9.22
C PRO A 276 3.78 4.56 -9.24
N GLY A 277 4.96 4.37 -8.65
CA GLY A 277 6.00 5.40 -8.47
C GLY A 277 6.58 6.07 -9.73
N GLY A 278 6.04 5.78 -10.93
CA GLY A 278 6.46 6.40 -12.20
C GLY A 278 6.15 7.90 -12.32
N ASN A 279 5.27 8.45 -11.48
CA ASN A 279 4.92 9.88 -11.43
C ASN A 279 5.15 10.44 -10.01
N PRO A 280 6.41 10.69 -9.62
CA PRO A 280 6.75 11.05 -8.24
C PRO A 280 6.16 12.40 -7.78
N ASP A 281 6.01 13.37 -8.67
CA ASP A 281 5.36 14.65 -8.38
C ASP A 281 3.91 14.46 -7.90
N ARG A 282 3.16 13.55 -8.52
CA ARG A 282 1.80 13.19 -8.10
C ARG A 282 1.79 12.50 -6.74
N MET A 283 2.64 11.49 -6.54
CA MET A 283 2.77 10.80 -5.26
C MET A 283 3.11 11.75 -4.10
N PHE A 284 3.98 12.74 -4.36
CA PHE A 284 4.40 13.72 -3.36
C PHE A 284 3.36 14.84 -3.13
N GLY A 285 2.34 14.92 -3.99
CA GLY A 285 1.34 15.99 -3.96
C GLY A 285 1.92 17.34 -4.29
N VAL A 286 2.74 17.43 -5.35
CA VAL A 286 3.30 18.70 -5.84
C VAL A 286 2.25 19.44 -6.68
N GLY A 287 1.99 20.70 -6.31
CA GLY A 287 1.02 21.55 -6.99
C GLY A 287 1.43 22.01 -8.41
N PRO A 288 0.50 22.66 -9.14
CA PRO A 288 0.75 23.22 -10.47
C PRO A 288 1.94 24.19 -10.58
N ASP A 289 2.34 24.84 -9.50
CA ASP A 289 3.51 25.72 -9.50
C ASP A 289 4.86 24.97 -9.52
N GLY A 290 4.83 23.64 -9.36
CA GLY A 290 6.01 22.77 -9.34
C GLY A 290 6.86 22.90 -8.06
N VAL A 291 6.30 23.47 -7.00
CA VAL A 291 6.96 23.71 -5.72
C VAL A 291 6.22 22.97 -4.62
N GLY A 292 6.89 22.02 -3.99
CA GLY A 292 6.31 21.33 -2.84
C GLY A 292 6.23 22.24 -1.62
N GLY A 293 5.21 22.04 -0.79
CA GLY A 293 4.98 22.75 0.46
C GLY A 293 4.28 24.11 0.28
N THR A 294 3.53 24.29 -0.79
CA THR A 294 2.75 25.50 -1.09
C THR A 294 1.25 25.23 -0.93
N ALA A 295 0.42 26.26 -1.09
CA ALA A 295 -1.02 26.17 -0.88
C ALA A 295 -1.78 25.52 -2.06
N ASP A 296 -1.14 25.33 -3.21
CA ASP A 296 -1.70 24.68 -4.39
C ASP A 296 -1.32 23.19 -4.51
N ASP A 297 -0.53 22.67 -3.57
CA ASP A 297 -0.30 21.23 -3.41
C ASP A 297 -1.64 20.50 -3.17
N PRO A 298 -1.99 19.48 -3.99
CA PRO A 298 -3.18 18.69 -3.77
C PRO A 298 -3.03 17.77 -2.55
N ASP A 299 -4.18 17.43 -1.97
CA ASP A 299 -4.32 16.29 -1.08
C ASP A 299 -4.38 15.01 -1.92
N VAL A 300 -3.57 14.01 -1.58
CA VAL A 300 -3.44 12.78 -2.38
C VAL A 300 -3.98 11.63 -1.55
N ASP A 301 -5.14 11.11 -1.95
CA ASP A 301 -5.90 10.15 -1.16
C ASP A 301 -5.89 8.75 -1.80
N PHE A 302 -6.33 7.75 -1.04
CA PHE A 302 -6.88 6.54 -1.65
C PHE A 302 -8.15 6.88 -2.42
N THR A 303 -8.32 6.27 -3.59
CA THR A 303 -9.42 6.56 -4.53
C THR A 303 -9.92 5.30 -5.24
N GLU A 304 -11.04 5.42 -5.96
CA GLU A 304 -11.46 4.46 -6.99
C GLU A 304 -10.89 4.92 -8.34
N ASP A 305 -10.21 4.04 -9.07
CA ASP A 305 -9.71 4.28 -10.42
C ASP A 305 -9.54 2.95 -11.18
N ALA A 306 -9.18 2.99 -12.46
CA ALA A 306 -8.85 1.79 -13.22
C ALA A 306 -7.59 1.10 -12.65
N PHE A 307 -7.56 -0.23 -12.71
CA PHE A 307 -6.32 -0.97 -12.47
C PHE A 307 -5.23 -0.55 -13.46
N SER A 308 -3.97 -0.57 -13.02
CA SER A 308 -2.83 -0.38 -13.91
C SER A 308 -2.81 -1.45 -15.02
N PRO A 309 -3.03 -1.09 -16.30
CA PRO A 309 -3.01 -2.06 -17.39
C PRO A 309 -1.62 -2.66 -17.60
N GLY A 310 -0.58 -1.93 -17.18
CA GLY A 310 0.82 -2.38 -17.23
C GLY A 310 1.10 -3.58 -16.32
N GLU A 311 0.26 -3.80 -15.32
CA GLU A 311 0.35 -4.95 -14.41
C GLU A 311 -0.46 -6.15 -14.87
N GLY A 312 -1.14 -6.10 -16.02
CA GLY A 312 -1.91 -7.22 -16.55
C GLY A 312 -3.31 -7.39 -15.95
N PHE A 313 -3.80 -6.37 -15.23
CA PHE A 313 -5.16 -6.32 -14.68
C PHE A 313 -6.06 -5.38 -15.47
N SER A 314 -7.36 -5.57 -15.30
CA SER A 314 -8.44 -4.79 -15.92
C SER A 314 -9.58 -4.59 -14.92
N GLY A 315 -10.46 -3.63 -15.17
CA GLY A 315 -11.56 -3.29 -14.27
C GLY A 315 -11.26 -2.04 -13.44
N VAL A 316 -11.77 -2.01 -12.21
CA VAL A 316 -11.75 -0.84 -11.33
C VAL A 316 -11.22 -1.25 -9.95
N GLU A 317 -10.11 -0.63 -9.55
CA GLU A 317 -9.53 -0.81 -8.22
C GLU A 317 -10.07 0.26 -7.26
N ASP A 318 -10.91 -0.17 -6.32
CA ASP A 318 -11.47 0.64 -5.24
C ASP A 318 -10.59 0.49 -3.98
N THR A 319 -9.51 1.25 -3.95
CA THR A 319 -8.49 1.19 -2.88
C THR A 319 -9.04 1.66 -1.53
N VAL A 320 -10.01 2.57 -1.54
CA VAL A 320 -10.72 3.03 -0.34
C VAL A 320 -11.46 1.86 0.31
N ASN A 321 -12.29 1.18 -0.46
CA ASN A 321 -13.09 0.09 0.06
C ASN A 321 -12.23 -1.10 0.48
N ARG A 322 -11.22 -1.44 -0.33
CA ARG A 322 -10.33 -2.54 -0.06
C ARG A 322 -9.56 -2.32 1.26
N THR A 323 -8.96 -1.14 1.44
CA THR A 323 -8.28 -0.76 2.68
C THR A 323 -9.23 -0.72 3.89
N ALA A 324 -10.43 -0.14 3.72
CA ALA A 324 -11.41 -0.07 4.82
C ALA A 324 -11.88 -1.45 5.30
N TRP A 325 -11.97 -2.44 4.42
CA TRP A 325 -12.32 -3.82 4.78
C TRP A 325 -11.12 -4.69 5.16
N ALA A 326 -9.89 -4.27 4.85
CA ALA A 326 -8.68 -4.87 5.39
C ALA A 326 -8.58 -4.67 6.91
N TYR A 327 -8.95 -3.49 7.43
CA TYR A 327 -8.88 -3.17 8.85
C TYR A 327 -10.26 -3.19 9.52
N VAL A 328 -10.73 -4.39 9.87
CA VAL A 328 -12.01 -4.60 10.58
C VAL A 328 -11.76 -4.86 12.05
N ARG A 329 -12.51 -4.23 12.97
CA ARG A 329 -12.52 -4.62 14.39
C ARG A 329 -13.05 -6.05 14.55
N GLY A 330 -12.33 -6.90 15.29
CA GLY A 330 -12.69 -8.30 15.53
C GLY A 330 -14.06 -8.50 16.19
N THR A 331 -14.72 -9.60 15.82
CA THR A 331 -16.18 -9.79 16.03
C THR A 331 -16.56 -11.13 16.64
N GLY A 332 -15.56 -12.00 16.88
CA GLY A 332 -15.74 -13.36 17.39
C GLY A 332 -16.59 -13.52 18.65
#